data_AF-A0A357A8Y4-F1
#
_entry.id   AF-A0A357A8Y4-F1
#
_cell.length_a   1.000
_cell.length_b   1.000
_cell.length_c   1.000
_cell.angle_alpha   90.00
_cell.angle_beta   90.00
_cell.angle_gamma   90.00
#
_symmetry.space_group_name_H-M   'P 1'
#
loop_
_entity.id
_entity.type
_entity.pdbx_description
1 polymer ?
#
loop_
_entity_poly.entity_id
_entity_poly.type
_entity_poly.pdbx_seq_one_letter_code
_entity_poly.pdbx_strand_id
1 'polypeptide(L)'
;MAIEVGREICGDWAIALSREWLVTNSIGGYASGTIASGLTRRYHGLLVAALKPPLQRTLLLTKLDETVTYSQKSYPLFTNRWVGGKVDGNGDRHLESFRLEGTTPVWTFACGDMLLEKRIWMRQRENTTYIRYDLVRCSAPVDLEIDAIANTRPYNLLQEDLDFPIHTQRIESGIKLETPGESIPWYLFSSGGELTLLGTWIQGYDLPMERYRGDGYQENHFH
;
A
#
# COMPACT_ATOMS: atom_id res chain seq x y z
N MET A 1 18.04 10.14 15.56
CA MET A 1 17.06 11.23 15.42
C MET A 1 15.77 10.59 14.97
N ALA A 2 14.73 10.61 15.80
CA ALA A 2 13.42 10.10 15.39
C ALA A 2 12.75 11.18 14.52
N ILE A 3 12.34 10.81 13.31
CA ILE A 3 11.47 11.67 12.50
C ILE A 3 10.06 11.31 12.94
N GLU A 4 9.33 12.27 13.49
CA GLU A 4 7.93 12.12 13.90
C GLU A 4 7.16 13.35 13.45
N VAL A 5 5.97 13.12 12.91
CA VAL A 5 5.02 14.16 12.52
C VAL A 5 3.66 13.81 13.13
N GLY A 6 3.03 14.81 13.73
CA GLY A 6 1.75 14.65 14.39
C GLY A 6 0.58 14.98 13.47
N ARG A 7 -0.59 15.09 14.10
CA ARG A 7 -1.87 15.35 13.46
C ARG A 7 -1.89 16.64 12.63
N GLU A 8 -1.05 17.62 12.96
CA GLU A 8 -0.91 18.86 12.20
C GLU A 8 -0.37 18.65 10.78
N ILE A 9 0.38 17.57 10.54
CA ILE A 9 0.85 17.16 9.21
C ILE A 9 -0.01 16.03 8.67
N CYS A 10 -0.32 15.03 9.51
CA CYS A 10 -1.03 13.82 9.11
C CYS A 10 -2.50 14.08 8.75
N GLY A 11 -3.16 15.00 9.45
CA GLY A 11 -4.57 15.32 9.24
C GLY A 11 -4.86 16.30 8.09
N ASP A 12 -3.82 16.82 7.43
CA ASP A 12 -3.96 17.56 6.18
C ASP A 12 -3.55 16.65 5.03
N TRP A 13 -4.56 16.17 4.29
CA TRP A 13 -4.37 15.23 3.19
C TRP A 13 -3.37 15.72 2.13
N ALA A 14 -3.32 17.01 1.82
CA ALA A 14 -2.44 17.55 0.79
C ALA A 14 -0.98 17.55 1.27
N ILE A 15 -0.77 17.91 2.54
CA ILE A 15 0.55 17.85 3.16
C ILE A 15 0.99 16.39 3.31
N ALA A 16 0.15 15.51 3.85
CA ALA A 16 0.48 14.10 4.07
C ALA A 16 0.76 13.35 2.77
N LEU A 17 0.08 13.66 1.66
CA LEU A 17 0.39 13.13 0.33
C LEU A 17 1.73 13.64 -0.25
N SER A 18 2.20 14.80 0.19
CA SER A 18 3.49 15.36 -0.26
C SER A 18 4.70 14.77 0.46
N ARG A 19 4.46 14.02 1.56
CA ARG A 19 5.51 13.40 2.37
C ARG A 19 5.62 11.93 2.01
N GLU A 20 6.81 11.52 1.57
CA GLU A 20 7.09 10.16 1.13
C GLU A 20 8.00 9.43 2.11
N TRP A 21 7.87 8.11 2.18
CA TRP A 21 8.72 7.20 2.94
C TRP A 21 9.33 6.14 2.01
N LEU A 22 10.47 5.58 2.41
CA LEU A 22 11.20 4.56 1.66
C LEU A 22 11.82 3.54 2.61
N VAL A 23 11.59 2.26 2.33
CA VAL A 23 12.28 1.11 2.95
C VAL A 23 12.94 0.32 1.84
N THR A 24 14.19 -0.12 2.04
CA THR A 24 14.92 -0.91 1.03
C THR A 24 15.35 -2.26 1.57
N ASN A 25 15.56 -3.23 0.67
CA ASN A 25 16.01 -4.57 1.01
C ASN A 25 17.50 -4.82 0.71
N SER A 26 18.28 -3.78 0.42
CA SER A 26 19.72 -3.86 0.10
C SER A 26 20.10 -4.65 -1.17
N ILE A 27 19.13 -5.03 -2.02
CA ILE A 27 19.38 -5.70 -3.31
C ILE A 27 18.75 -4.95 -4.50
N GLY A 28 18.38 -3.68 -4.29
CA GLY A 28 17.73 -2.83 -5.29
C GLY A 28 16.20 -2.86 -5.28
N GLY A 29 15.60 -3.74 -4.46
CA GLY A 29 14.16 -3.73 -4.18
C GLY A 29 13.81 -2.78 -3.04
N TYR A 30 12.55 -2.32 -3.02
CA TYR A 30 12.08 -1.36 -2.04
C TYR A 30 10.56 -1.39 -1.83
N ALA A 31 10.12 -0.74 -0.76
CA ALA A 31 8.76 -0.32 -0.50
C ALA A 31 8.74 1.20 -0.31
N SER A 32 7.80 1.90 -0.94
CA SER A 32 7.66 3.35 -0.80
C SER A 32 6.22 3.80 -1.04
N GLY A 33 5.88 4.94 -0.46
CA GLY A 33 4.57 5.56 -0.63
C GLY A 33 4.51 6.89 0.09
N THR A 34 3.30 7.43 0.24
CA THR A 34 3.05 8.65 1.00
C THR A 34 2.66 8.34 2.44
N ILE A 35 2.73 9.35 3.33
CA ILE A 35 2.21 9.24 4.69
C ILE A 35 0.69 8.97 4.69
N ALA A 36 -0.06 9.58 3.75
CA ALA A 36 -1.51 9.39 3.62
C ALA A 36 -1.92 8.08 2.92
N SER A 37 -1.00 7.16 2.65
CA SER A 37 -1.27 5.90 1.93
C SER A 37 -1.93 6.09 0.55
N GLY A 38 -1.78 7.26 -0.06
CA GLY A 38 -2.27 7.54 -1.42
C GLY A 38 -1.17 7.52 -2.46
N LEU A 39 -1.52 7.07 -3.67
CA LEU A 39 -0.60 7.00 -4.81
C LEU A 39 -0.43 8.39 -5.42
N THR A 40 0.81 8.81 -5.61
CA THR A 40 1.11 10.06 -6.34
C THR A 40 2.06 9.86 -7.51
N ARG A 41 2.80 8.74 -7.52
CA ARG A 41 3.83 8.39 -8.52
C ARG A 41 3.73 6.93 -8.92
N ARG A 42 4.18 6.60 -10.13
CA ARG A 42 4.27 5.20 -10.63
C ARG A 42 5.27 4.33 -9.86
N TYR A 43 6.11 4.96 -9.06
CA TYR A 43 7.19 4.32 -8.29
C TYR A 43 6.74 3.86 -6.91
N HIS A 44 5.54 4.24 -6.46
CA HIS A 44 4.97 3.79 -5.20
C HIS A 44 4.61 2.30 -5.28
N GLY A 45 4.79 1.62 -4.16
CA GLY A 45 4.64 0.17 -4.08
C GLY A 45 5.04 -0.35 -2.71
N LEU A 46 4.28 -1.29 -2.17
CA LEU A 46 4.66 -2.06 -0.98
C LEU A 46 5.67 -3.16 -1.31
N LEU A 47 5.72 -3.62 -2.56
CA LEU A 47 6.76 -4.53 -3.05
C LEU A 47 7.16 -4.17 -4.48
N VAL A 48 8.22 -3.37 -4.60
CA VAL A 48 8.96 -3.21 -5.86
C VAL A 48 10.17 -4.13 -5.80
N ALA A 49 10.05 -5.31 -6.41
CA ALA A 49 11.03 -6.38 -6.35
C ALA A 49 12.11 -6.20 -7.42
N ALA A 50 13.40 -6.32 -7.04
CA ALA A 50 14.47 -6.45 -8.02
C ALA A 50 14.61 -7.94 -8.39
N LEU A 51 14.03 -8.35 -9.53
CA LEU A 51 13.99 -9.76 -9.96
C LEU A 51 15.35 -10.24 -10.49
N LYS A 52 16.21 -9.32 -10.92
CA LYS A 52 17.61 -9.58 -11.27
C LYS A 52 18.51 -8.56 -10.56
N PRO A 53 18.74 -8.68 -9.25
CA PRO A 53 19.40 -7.66 -8.44
C PRO A 53 20.68 -7.08 -9.05
N PRO A 54 20.85 -5.73 -9.07
CA PRO A 54 19.91 -4.68 -8.65
C PRO A 54 18.96 -4.18 -9.75
N LEU A 55 18.88 -4.91 -10.87
CA LEU A 55 18.10 -4.56 -12.06
C LEU A 55 16.72 -5.23 -12.05
N GLN A 56 15.94 -4.94 -13.09
CA GLN A 56 14.61 -5.53 -13.34
C GLN A 56 13.69 -5.34 -12.13
N ARG A 57 13.49 -4.06 -11.78
CA ARG A 57 12.55 -3.66 -10.74
C ARG A 57 11.12 -3.81 -11.28
N THR A 58 10.34 -4.63 -10.60
CA THR A 58 8.96 -4.96 -10.96
C THR A 58 8.06 -4.61 -9.79
N LEU A 59 7.00 -3.83 -10.02
CA LEU A 59 5.95 -3.59 -9.05
C LEU A 59 5.09 -4.85 -8.95
N LEU A 60 4.96 -5.40 -7.75
CA LEU A 60 4.17 -6.62 -7.46
C LEU A 60 2.98 -6.30 -6.55
N LEU A 61 3.24 -5.63 -5.42
CA LEU A 61 2.20 -5.14 -4.51
C LEU A 61 2.23 -3.62 -4.50
N THR A 62 1.15 -2.99 -4.95
CA THR A 62 1.02 -1.53 -5.03
C THR A 62 0.75 -0.95 -3.65
N LYS A 63 -0.35 -1.34 -3.03
CA LYS A 63 -0.77 -0.86 -1.73
C LYS A 63 -1.74 -1.84 -1.09
N LEU A 64 -2.09 -1.55 0.16
CA LEU A 64 -3.20 -2.16 0.87
C LEU A 64 -4.18 -1.05 1.21
N ASP A 65 -5.46 -1.29 0.95
CA ASP A 65 -6.55 -0.41 1.33
C ASP A 65 -7.24 -1.01 2.55
N GLU A 66 -6.88 -0.48 3.74
CA GLU A 66 -7.41 -0.99 5.00
C GLU A 66 -8.68 -0.26 5.43
N THR A 67 -9.68 -1.02 5.88
CA THR A 67 -10.90 -0.49 6.49
C THR A 67 -11.09 -1.11 7.87
N VAL A 68 -11.17 -0.27 8.89
CA VAL A 68 -11.49 -0.70 10.25
C VAL A 68 -12.98 -0.56 10.50
N THR A 69 -13.63 -1.60 10.99
CA THR A 69 -14.96 -1.51 11.58
C THR A 69 -14.85 -1.55 13.10
N TYR A 70 -15.28 -0.48 13.76
CA TYR A 70 -15.20 -0.32 15.21
C TYR A 70 -16.44 0.41 15.74
N SER A 71 -17.04 -0.12 16.81
CA SER A 71 -18.29 0.42 17.40
C SER A 71 -19.38 0.69 16.35
N GLN A 72 -19.62 -0.26 15.43
CA GLN A 72 -20.61 -0.18 14.34
C GLN A 72 -20.36 0.94 13.33
N LYS A 73 -19.14 1.50 13.28
CA LYS A 73 -18.72 2.51 12.30
C LYS A 73 -17.54 1.99 11.49
N SER A 74 -17.51 2.37 10.22
CA SER A 74 -16.43 2.04 9.30
C SER A 74 -15.48 3.24 9.17
N TYR A 75 -14.18 2.95 9.19
CA TYR A 75 -13.07 3.88 9.16
C TYR A 75 -12.07 3.42 8.10
N PRO A 76 -12.13 3.95 6.87
CA PRO A 76 -11.09 3.72 5.88
C PRO A 76 -9.77 4.35 6.37
N LEU A 77 -8.66 3.62 6.28
CA LEU A 77 -7.34 4.08 6.68
C LEU A 77 -6.44 4.40 5.48
N PHE A 78 -7.01 4.36 4.28
CA PHE A 78 -6.38 4.69 3.02
C PHE A 78 -6.96 5.97 2.40
N THR A 79 -6.23 6.53 1.45
CA THR A 79 -6.73 7.63 0.60
C THR A 79 -6.44 7.30 -0.86
N ASN A 80 -7.50 7.23 -1.68
CA ASN A 80 -7.39 7.01 -3.12
C ASN A 80 -7.80 8.25 -3.89
N ARG A 81 -7.08 8.56 -4.96
CA ARG A 81 -7.39 9.64 -5.89
C ARG A 81 -7.74 9.05 -7.24
N TRP A 82 -8.80 9.55 -7.83
CA TRP A 82 -9.30 9.10 -9.12
C TRP A 82 -9.18 10.21 -10.16
N VAL A 83 -9.00 9.80 -11.42
CA VAL A 83 -9.17 10.70 -12.55
C VAL A 83 -10.58 11.33 -12.48
N GLY A 84 -10.66 12.64 -12.74
CA GLY A 84 -11.87 13.43 -12.48
C GLY A 84 -11.92 14.09 -11.09
N GLY A 85 -10.94 13.83 -10.23
CA GLY A 85 -10.74 14.58 -8.97
C GLY A 85 -11.49 14.03 -7.76
N LYS A 86 -12.17 12.87 -7.90
CA LYS A 86 -12.76 12.18 -6.74
C LYS A 86 -11.65 11.71 -5.81
N VAL A 87 -11.85 11.91 -4.51
CA VAL A 87 -11.03 11.32 -3.44
C VAL A 87 -11.88 10.35 -2.65
N ASP A 88 -11.32 9.19 -2.30
CA ASP A 88 -11.98 8.12 -1.58
C ASP A 88 -11.16 7.69 -0.34
N GLY A 89 -11.83 7.10 0.65
CA GLY A 89 -11.26 6.67 1.93
C GLY A 89 -11.09 7.81 2.94
N ASN A 90 -10.39 8.90 2.58
CA ASN A 90 -10.05 10.03 3.48
C ASN A 90 -9.36 9.57 4.79
N GLY A 91 -8.48 8.57 4.70
CA GLY A 91 -7.82 7.97 5.88
C GLY A 91 -6.91 8.91 6.66
N ASP A 92 -6.48 10.02 6.05
CA ASP A 92 -5.78 11.13 6.70
C ASP A 92 -6.54 11.68 7.92
N ARG A 93 -7.88 11.64 7.90
CA ARG A 93 -8.72 12.07 9.03
C ARG A 93 -8.55 11.22 10.29
N HIS A 94 -8.10 9.99 10.10
CA HIS A 94 -7.88 9.00 11.16
C HIS A 94 -6.40 8.85 11.49
N LEU A 95 -5.50 9.45 10.72
CA LEU A 95 -4.06 9.35 10.95
C LEU A 95 -3.62 10.34 12.05
N GLU A 96 -3.36 9.80 13.24
CA GLU A 96 -2.96 10.59 14.40
C GLU A 96 -1.49 11.00 14.32
N SER A 97 -0.62 10.08 13.90
CA SER A 97 0.81 10.36 13.73
C SER A 97 1.48 9.40 12.77
N PHE A 98 2.63 9.85 12.26
CA PHE A 98 3.58 9.05 11.51
C PHE A 98 4.97 9.26 12.09
N ARG A 99 5.75 8.18 12.19
CA ARG A 99 7.14 8.25 12.62
C ARG A 99 8.03 7.24 11.91
N LEU A 100 9.32 7.51 11.90
CA LEU A 100 10.35 6.54 11.55
C LEU A 100 11.02 6.02 12.81
N GLU A 101 10.82 4.73 13.10
CA GLU A 101 11.61 4.00 14.07
C GLU A 101 12.83 3.39 13.36
N GLY A 102 13.93 4.14 13.35
CA GLY A 102 15.07 3.83 12.49
C GLY A 102 14.67 4.00 11.02
N THR A 103 14.61 2.90 10.26
CA THR A 103 14.15 2.88 8.86
C THR A 103 12.73 2.35 8.71
N THR A 104 12.06 2.00 9.80
CA THR A 104 10.71 1.41 9.79
C THR A 104 9.67 2.53 9.89
N PRO A 105 8.90 2.81 8.83
CA PRO A 105 7.75 3.69 8.94
C PRO A 105 6.65 3.06 9.80
N VAL A 106 6.09 3.89 10.68
CA VAL A 106 5.05 3.53 11.64
C VAL A 106 3.95 4.58 11.58
N TRP A 107 2.71 4.11 11.42
CA TRP A 107 1.50 4.93 11.45
C TRP A 107 0.70 4.59 12.70
N THR A 108 0.12 5.59 13.34
CA THR A 108 -0.87 5.40 14.40
C THR A 108 -2.20 6.01 13.94
N PHE A 109 -3.23 5.17 13.86
CA PHE A 109 -4.59 5.58 13.49
C PHE A 109 -5.49 5.63 14.71
N ALA A 110 -6.32 6.67 14.80
CA ALA A 110 -7.31 6.88 15.84
C ALA A 110 -8.74 6.82 15.27
N CYS A 111 -9.51 5.82 15.71
CA CYS A 111 -10.91 5.61 15.32
C CYS A 111 -11.80 5.59 16.57
N GLY A 112 -12.38 6.74 16.94
CA GLY A 112 -13.01 6.87 18.26
C GLY A 112 -11.95 6.80 19.37
N ASP A 113 -12.11 5.90 20.33
CA ASP A 113 -11.09 5.63 21.36
C ASP A 113 -10.07 4.55 20.95
N MET A 114 -10.30 3.83 19.83
CA MET A 114 -9.42 2.79 19.31
C MET A 114 -8.14 3.39 18.70
N LEU A 115 -7.00 2.78 19.01
CA LEU A 115 -5.69 3.06 18.41
C LEU A 115 -5.14 1.81 17.73
N LEU A 116 -4.89 1.92 16.43
CA LEU A 116 -4.25 0.89 15.61
C LEU A 116 -2.91 1.40 15.12
N GLU A 117 -1.86 0.61 15.31
CA GLU A 117 -0.55 0.90 14.75
C GLU A 117 -0.27 0.02 13.54
N LYS A 118 0.23 0.62 12.46
CA LYS A 118 0.71 -0.07 11.25
C LYS A 118 2.20 0.13 11.12
N ARG A 119 2.95 -0.93 10.81
CA ARG A 119 4.41 -0.91 10.59
C ARG A 119 4.75 -1.59 9.28
N ILE A 120 5.73 -1.07 8.56
CA ILE A 120 6.22 -1.67 7.31
C ILE A 120 7.74 -1.78 7.37
N TRP A 121 8.28 -2.95 7.05
CA TRP A 121 9.72 -3.13 6.86
C TRP A 121 9.99 -4.19 5.79
N MET A 122 11.22 -4.24 5.29
CA MET A 122 11.63 -5.27 4.35
C MET A 122 12.69 -6.19 4.96
N ARG A 123 12.66 -7.46 4.57
CA ARG A 123 13.74 -8.39 4.88
C ARG A 123 14.99 -7.99 4.11
N GLN A 124 16.13 -7.94 4.78
CA GLN A 124 17.39 -7.69 4.09
C GLN A 124 17.70 -8.83 3.12
N ARG A 125 18.14 -8.46 1.91
CA ARG A 125 18.56 -9.34 0.82
C ARG A 125 17.47 -10.23 0.23
N GLU A 126 16.20 -9.93 0.51
CA GLU A 126 15.05 -10.66 -0.03
C GLU A 126 13.97 -9.69 -0.54
N ASN A 127 13.26 -10.05 -1.60
CA ASN A 127 12.09 -9.31 -2.08
C ASN A 127 10.87 -9.65 -1.21
N THR A 128 10.93 -9.27 0.07
CA THR A 128 9.89 -9.55 1.06
C THR A 128 9.63 -8.31 1.89
N THR A 129 8.38 -7.87 1.88
CA THR A 129 7.87 -6.79 2.74
C THR A 129 7.02 -7.40 3.83
N TYR A 130 7.27 -7.00 5.06
CA TYR A 130 6.43 -7.31 6.21
C TYR A 130 5.59 -6.09 6.55
N ILE A 131 4.32 -6.37 6.87
CA ILE A 131 3.35 -5.38 7.31
C ILE A 131 2.75 -5.93 8.59
N ARG A 132 2.76 -5.13 9.65
CA ARG A 132 2.25 -5.53 10.96
C ARG A 132 1.23 -4.52 11.45
N TYR A 133 0.17 -5.05 12.02
CA TYR A 133 -0.87 -4.28 12.69
C TYR A 133 -0.85 -4.65 14.17
N ASP A 134 -0.77 -3.65 15.04
CA ASP A 134 -0.85 -3.80 16.48
C ASP A 134 -2.05 -3.00 16.99
N LEU A 135 -3.03 -3.68 17.59
CA LEU A 135 -4.16 -3.03 18.25
C LEU A 135 -3.69 -2.55 19.63
N VAL A 136 -3.34 -1.27 19.71
CA VAL A 136 -2.74 -0.66 20.91
C VAL A 136 -3.77 -0.42 22.01
N ARG A 137 -4.97 0.02 21.61
CA ARG A 137 -6.07 0.33 22.53
C ARG A 137 -7.41 0.15 21.82
N CYS A 138 -8.40 -0.40 22.53
CA CYS A 138 -9.81 -0.42 22.12
C CYS A 138 -10.70 -0.71 23.33
N SER A 139 -11.97 -0.32 23.26
CA SER A 139 -13.00 -0.63 24.27
C SER A 139 -14.12 -1.52 23.72
N ALA A 140 -14.06 -1.91 22.44
CA ALA A 140 -15.00 -2.81 21.77
C ALA A 140 -14.25 -3.70 20.73
N PRO A 141 -14.88 -4.77 20.21
CA PRO A 141 -14.31 -5.56 19.12
C PRO A 141 -13.99 -4.71 17.88
N VAL A 142 -12.96 -5.12 17.15
CA VAL A 142 -12.45 -4.45 15.95
C VAL A 142 -12.36 -5.49 14.83
N ASP A 143 -12.95 -5.16 13.69
CA ASP A 143 -12.74 -5.90 12.45
C ASP A 143 -11.82 -5.09 11.54
N LEU A 144 -10.84 -5.75 10.92
CA LEU A 144 -9.90 -5.16 9.97
C LEU A 144 -10.06 -5.87 8.63
N GLU A 145 -10.60 -5.15 7.65
CA GLU A 145 -10.67 -5.57 6.25
C GLU A 145 -9.51 -4.95 5.47
N ILE A 146 -8.91 -5.72 4.58
CA ILE A 146 -7.73 -5.29 3.81
C ILE A 146 -7.91 -5.72 2.35
N ASP A 147 -8.07 -4.73 1.48
CA ASP A 147 -8.08 -4.93 0.03
C ASP A 147 -6.63 -4.87 -0.48
N ALA A 148 -6.18 -5.93 -1.14
CA ALA A 148 -4.82 -6.03 -1.64
C ALA A 148 -4.73 -5.55 -3.09
N ILE A 149 -4.04 -4.42 -3.30
CA ILE A 149 -3.93 -3.80 -4.62
C ILE A 149 -2.59 -4.19 -5.24
N ALA A 150 -2.64 -5.08 -6.22
CA ALA A 150 -1.52 -5.69 -6.91
C ALA A 150 -1.27 -5.10 -8.31
N ASN A 151 -0.11 -5.44 -8.86
CA ASN A 151 0.21 -5.26 -10.28
C ASN A 151 1.34 -6.24 -10.66
N THR A 152 1.64 -6.40 -11.95
CA THR A 152 2.89 -7.03 -12.40
C THR A 152 3.41 -6.23 -13.58
N ARG A 153 4.23 -5.22 -13.30
CA ARG A 153 4.80 -4.36 -14.35
C ARG A 153 6.20 -3.86 -14.01
N PRO A 154 7.01 -3.46 -15.01
CA PRO A 154 8.22 -2.69 -14.75
C PRO A 154 7.89 -1.42 -13.95
N TYR A 155 8.71 -1.14 -12.93
CA TYR A 155 8.49 -0.06 -11.97
C TYR A 155 8.38 1.35 -12.60
N ASN A 156 8.93 1.54 -13.80
CA ASN A 156 8.97 2.80 -14.54
C ASN A 156 7.85 2.96 -15.59
N LEU A 157 7.05 1.91 -15.83
CA LEU A 157 5.91 1.96 -16.74
C LEU A 157 4.59 2.13 -15.96
N LEU A 158 3.51 2.38 -16.68
CA LEU A 158 2.15 2.35 -16.14
C LEU A 158 1.46 1.10 -16.68
N GLN A 159 0.46 0.63 -15.94
CA GLN A 159 -0.42 -0.43 -16.40
C GLN A 159 -1.65 0.19 -17.07
N GLU A 160 -1.70 0.10 -18.39
CA GLU A 160 -2.83 0.58 -19.21
C GLU A 160 -3.78 -0.56 -19.57
N ASP A 161 -3.23 -1.76 -19.81
CA ASP A 161 -3.97 -2.94 -20.26
C ASP A 161 -4.76 -3.59 -19.10
N LEU A 162 -6.07 -3.73 -19.30
CA LEU A 162 -7.01 -4.34 -18.35
C LEU A 162 -7.27 -5.82 -18.63
N ASP A 163 -6.87 -6.29 -19.81
CA ASP A 163 -6.94 -7.71 -20.17
C ASP A 163 -5.64 -8.44 -19.76
N PHE A 164 -4.72 -7.73 -19.11
CA PHE A 164 -3.45 -8.28 -18.66
C PHE A 164 -3.69 -9.41 -17.63
N PRO A 165 -3.23 -10.64 -17.91
CA PRO A 165 -3.60 -11.79 -17.10
C PRO A 165 -2.83 -11.83 -15.79
N ILE A 166 -3.56 -11.83 -14.68
CA ILE A 166 -3.05 -12.14 -13.34
C ILE A 166 -3.86 -13.30 -12.79
N HIS A 167 -3.22 -14.44 -12.61
CA HIS A 167 -3.82 -15.63 -12.03
C HIS A 167 -3.58 -15.63 -10.52
N THR A 168 -4.67 -15.70 -9.76
CA THR A 168 -4.62 -15.82 -8.31
C THR A 168 -5.01 -17.23 -7.87
N GLN A 169 -4.21 -17.82 -7.01
CA GLN A 169 -4.50 -19.11 -6.39
C GLN A 169 -4.42 -18.99 -4.88
N ARG A 170 -5.49 -19.42 -4.19
CA ARG A 170 -5.45 -19.57 -2.73
C ARG A 170 -4.49 -20.69 -2.35
N ILE A 171 -3.63 -20.41 -1.38
CA ILE A 171 -2.69 -21.36 -0.80
C ILE A 171 -2.87 -21.38 0.72
N GLU A 172 -2.11 -22.23 1.41
CA GLU A 172 -2.07 -22.23 2.87
C GLU A 172 -1.63 -20.84 3.38
N SER A 173 -2.48 -20.23 4.21
CA SER A 173 -2.26 -18.92 4.82
C SER A 173 -1.99 -17.75 3.86
N GLY A 174 -2.42 -17.83 2.59
CA GLY A 174 -2.19 -16.75 1.64
C GLY A 174 -2.71 -16.94 0.21
N ILE A 175 -2.21 -16.08 -0.67
CA ILE A 175 -2.47 -16.07 -2.11
C ILE A 175 -1.13 -16.18 -2.84
N LYS A 176 -1.10 -17.01 -3.88
CA LYS A 176 -0.07 -17.00 -4.92
C LYS A 176 -0.60 -16.21 -6.12
N LEU A 177 0.21 -15.28 -6.64
CA LEU A 177 -0.10 -14.52 -7.84
C LEU A 177 0.92 -14.86 -8.94
N GLU A 178 0.40 -15.12 -10.13
CA GLU A 178 1.16 -15.50 -11.32
C GLU A 178 0.72 -14.71 -12.53
N THR A 179 1.68 -14.16 -13.26
CA THR A 179 1.46 -13.51 -14.54
C THR A 179 2.03 -14.40 -15.64
N PRO A 180 1.22 -14.88 -16.60
CA PRO A 180 1.72 -15.64 -17.74
C PRO A 180 2.87 -14.94 -18.47
N GLY A 181 3.96 -15.66 -18.72
CA GLY A 181 5.15 -15.13 -19.39
C GLY A 181 6.16 -14.46 -18.46
N GLU A 182 5.79 -14.15 -17.22
CA GLU A 182 6.73 -13.72 -16.18
C GLU A 182 7.30 -14.93 -15.44
N SER A 183 8.57 -14.82 -15.02
CA SER A 183 9.33 -16.01 -14.59
C SER A 183 9.12 -16.38 -13.12
N ILE A 184 8.59 -15.48 -12.28
CA ILE A 184 8.61 -15.65 -10.82
C ILE A 184 7.23 -15.32 -10.22
N PRO A 185 6.50 -16.32 -9.68
CA PRO A 185 5.31 -16.06 -8.87
C PRO A 185 5.68 -15.26 -7.62
N TRP A 186 4.71 -14.53 -7.07
CA TRP A 186 4.86 -13.93 -5.75
C TRP A 186 3.70 -14.30 -4.84
N TYR A 187 3.90 -14.05 -3.55
CA TYR A 187 3.03 -14.56 -2.50
C TYR A 187 2.62 -13.44 -1.56
N LEU A 188 1.35 -13.41 -1.20
CA LEU A 188 0.80 -12.59 -0.14
C LEU A 188 0.33 -13.50 0.99
N PHE A 189 0.97 -13.42 2.14
CA PHE A 189 0.61 -14.20 3.32
C PHE A 189 -0.09 -13.33 4.36
N SER A 190 -1.01 -13.94 5.11
CA SER A 190 -1.60 -13.35 6.31
C SER A 190 -1.39 -14.28 7.50
N SER A 191 -1.20 -13.70 8.70
CA SER A 191 -1.13 -14.46 9.95
C SER A 191 -2.50 -14.97 10.44
N GLY A 192 -3.60 -14.49 9.83
CA GLY A 192 -4.96 -14.88 10.19
C GLY A 192 -6.01 -14.14 9.35
N GLY A 193 -7.28 -14.36 9.68
CA GLY A 193 -8.41 -13.80 8.95
C GLY A 193 -8.90 -14.67 7.79
N GLU A 194 -10.01 -14.26 7.20
CA GLU A 194 -10.58 -14.90 6.02
C GLU A 194 -10.04 -14.25 4.75
N LEU A 195 -9.96 -15.05 3.69
CA LEU A 195 -9.35 -14.66 2.43
C LEU A 195 -10.33 -14.92 1.29
N THR A 196 -10.64 -13.85 0.56
CA THR A 196 -11.51 -13.89 -0.62
C THR A 196 -10.69 -13.45 -1.84
N LEU A 197 -10.83 -14.18 -2.94
CA LEU A 197 -10.24 -13.80 -4.22
C LEU A 197 -11.31 -13.08 -5.04
N LEU A 198 -11.05 -11.82 -5.40
CA LEU A 198 -11.93 -11.04 -6.27
C LEU A 198 -11.46 -11.14 -7.71
N GLY A 199 -10.21 -10.75 -7.98
CA GLY A 199 -9.59 -10.89 -9.29
C GLY A 199 -10.11 -9.89 -10.30
N THR A 200 -10.16 -8.61 -9.92
CA THR A 200 -10.77 -7.54 -10.74
C THR A 200 -9.83 -6.37 -10.94
N TRP A 201 -9.90 -5.74 -12.12
CA TRP A 201 -9.14 -4.52 -12.38
C TRP A 201 -9.87 -3.28 -11.87
N ILE A 202 -9.14 -2.49 -11.09
CA ILE A 202 -9.53 -1.16 -10.65
C ILE A 202 -8.85 -0.13 -11.55
N GLN A 203 -9.66 0.78 -12.10
CA GLN A 203 -9.22 1.71 -13.13
C GLN A 203 -9.15 3.13 -12.61
N GLY A 204 -8.25 3.91 -13.20
CA GLY A 204 -8.35 5.36 -13.12
C GLY A 204 -7.75 5.97 -11.85
N TYR A 205 -6.75 5.34 -11.24
CA TYR A 205 -5.96 6.01 -10.21
C TYR A 205 -5.29 7.25 -10.79
N ASP A 206 -5.39 8.37 -10.08
CA ASP A 206 -4.75 9.63 -10.44
C ASP A 206 -3.39 9.77 -9.74
N LEU A 207 -2.32 9.87 -10.51
CA LEU A 207 -0.95 10.10 -10.05
C LEU A 207 -0.59 11.59 -10.23
N PRO A 208 -0.94 12.47 -9.27
CA PRO A 208 -0.75 13.92 -9.42
C PRO A 208 0.70 14.33 -9.69
N MET A 209 1.69 13.57 -9.21
CA MET A 209 3.09 13.92 -9.43
C MET A 209 3.62 13.50 -10.80
N GLU A 210 3.06 12.46 -11.41
CA GLU A 210 3.32 12.15 -12.82
C GLU A 210 2.68 13.22 -13.71
N ARG A 211 1.43 13.63 -13.41
CA ARG A 211 0.75 14.69 -14.14
C ARG A 211 1.52 16.00 -14.11
N TYR A 212 2.03 16.39 -12.95
CA TYR A 212 2.85 17.60 -12.79
C TYR A 212 4.11 17.58 -13.67
N ARG A 213 4.67 16.39 -13.94
CA ARG A 213 5.84 16.21 -14.81
C ARG A 213 5.51 16.17 -16.30
N GLY A 214 4.22 16.17 -16.65
CA GLY A 214 3.76 15.99 -18.04
C GLY A 214 3.82 14.53 -18.52
N ASP A 215 3.98 13.57 -17.61
CA ASP A 215 4.01 12.14 -17.90
C ASP A 215 2.57 11.55 -17.88
N GLY A 216 2.40 10.33 -18.40
CA GLY A 216 1.18 9.55 -18.16
C GLY A 216 0.88 9.47 -16.66
N TYR A 217 -0.36 9.73 -16.26
CA TYR A 217 -0.72 9.91 -14.85
C TYR A 217 -1.93 9.08 -14.42
N GLN A 218 -2.53 8.34 -15.35
CA GLN A 218 -3.61 7.41 -15.04
C GLN A 218 -3.01 6.01 -14.91
N GLU A 219 -3.38 5.30 -13.85
CA GLU A 219 -2.93 3.93 -13.64
C GLU A 219 -4.08 3.00 -13.26
N ASN A 220 -3.97 1.75 -13.71
CA ASN A 220 -4.87 0.66 -13.37
C ASN A 220 -4.15 -0.36 -12.49
N HIS A 221 -4.85 -0.95 -11.53
CA HIS A 221 -4.29 -1.95 -10.61
C HIS A 221 -5.25 -3.11 -10.43
N PHE A 222 -4.71 -4.26 -10.08
CA PHE A 222 -5.46 -5.50 -9.89
C PHE A 222 -5.82 -5.68 -8.42
N HIS A 223 -7.04 -6.11 -8.13
CA HIS A 223 -7.55 -6.42 -6.80
C HIS A 223 -7.92 -7.90 -6.68
#